data_AF-A0A2R4T4C3-F1
#
_entry.id   AF-A0A2R4T4C3-F1
#
_cell.length_a   1.000
_cell.length_b   1.000
_cell.length_c   1.000
_cell.angle_alpha   90.00
_cell.angle_beta   90.00
_cell.angle_gamma   90.00
#
_symmetry.space_group_name_H-M   'P 1'
#
loop_
_entity.id
_entity.type
_entity.pdbx_description
1 polymer ?
#
loop_
_entity_poly.entity_id
_entity_poly.type
_entity_poly.pdbx_seq_one_letter_code
_entity_poly.pdbx_strand_id
1 'polypeptide(L)'
;MAHTAFPSDLVEAQRAWDRTYAELAAREVPYTALRRRLLRLSCRLAAHPFWGTDRGRSPAARVELRELVRSQEEGETHGRRSPH
;
A
#
# COMPACT_ATOMS: atom_id res chain seq x y z
N MET A 1 -13.70 -10.84 11.69
CA MET A 1 -12.81 -9.88 11.00
C MET A 1 -11.38 -10.32 11.22
N ALA A 2 -10.87 -11.19 10.36
CA ALA A 2 -9.49 -11.65 10.46
C ALA A 2 -8.58 -10.54 9.89
N HIS A 3 -8.03 -9.69 10.75
CA HIS A 3 -6.88 -8.88 10.38
C HIS A 3 -5.72 -9.84 10.14
N THR A 4 -5.50 -10.15 8.87
CA THR A 4 -4.33 -10.86 8.38
C THR A 4 -3.09 -10.15 8.92
N ALA A 5 -2.19 -10.93 9.52
CA ALA A 5 -1.04 -10.45 10.29
C ALA A 5 0.06 -9.86 9.40
N PHE A 6 -0.27 -8.84 8.60
CA PHE A 6 0.71 -7.98 7.97
C PHE A 6 1.10 -6.87 8.96
N PRO A 7 2.40 -6.60 9.12
CA PRO A 7 2.83 -5.51 9.98
C PRO A 7 2.29 -4.17 9.48
N SER A 8 1.89 -3.31 10.41
CA SER A 8 1.28 -2.00 10.13
C SER A 8 2.17 -1.14 9.23
N ASP A 9 3.48 -1.20 9.40
CA ASP A 9 4.46 -0.49 8.56
C ASP A 9 4.38 -0.89 7.08
N LEU A 10 4.10 -2.17 6.81
CA LEU A 10 3.98 -2.71 5.45
C LEU A 10 2.68 -2.22 4.79
N VAL A 11 1.60 -2.21 5.55
CA VAL A 11 0.29 -1.69 5.15
C VAL A 11 0.38 -0.19 4.87
N GLU A 12 1.05 0.58 5.73
CA GLU A 12 1.25 2.02 5.55
C GLU A 12 2.15 2.32 4.33
N ALA A 13 3.21 1.54 4.13
CA ALA A 13 4.08 1.68 2.96
C ALA A 13 3.33 1.41 1.65
N GLN A 14 2.44 0.41 1.62
CA GLN A 14 1.60 0.11 0.47
C GLN A 14 0.56 1.22 0.22
N ARG A 15 -0.16 1.69 1.26
CA ARG A 15 -1.07 2.86 1.16
C ARG A 15 -0.36 4.10 0.63
N ALA A 16 0.86 4.37 1.11
CA ALA A 16 1.66 5.48 0.61
C ALA A 16 2.06 5.31 -0.86
N TRP A 17 2.28 4.07 -1.30
CA TRP A 17 2.58 3.74 -2.70
C TRP A 17 1.38 3.97 -3.60
N ASP A 18 0.20 3.50 -3.19
CA ASP A 18 -1.05 3.67 -3.94
C ASP A 18 -1.45 5.16 -4.05
N ARG A 19 -1.32 5.94 -2.97
CA ARG A 19 -1.49 7.41 -3.03
C ARG A 19 -0.50 8.09 -3.96
N THR A 20 0.78 7.71 -3.89
CA THR A 20 1.81 8.28 -4.80
C THR A 20 1.51 7.93 -6.26
N TYR A 21 0.96 6.74 -6.52
CA TYR A 21 0.53 6.34 -7.86
C TYR A 21 -0.71 7.10 -8.32
N ALA A 22 -1.68 7.35 -7.44
CA ALA A 22 -2.85 8.18 -7.73
C ALA A 22 -2.44 9.63 -8.04
N GLU A 23 -1.55 10.24 -7.24
CA GLU A 23 -0.96 11.56 -7.50
C GLU A 23 -0.22 11.59 -8.85
N LEU A 24 0.47 10.50 -9.21
CA LEU A 24 1.15 10.34 -10.50
C LEU A 24 0.16 10.27 -11.67
N ALA A 25 -0.91 9.48 -11.52
CA ALA A 25 -1.97 9.33 -12.52
C ALA A 25 -2.74 10.64 -12.71
N ALA A 26 -2.98 11.38 -11.63
CA ALA A 26 -3.62 12.69 -11.65
C ALA A 26 -2.68 13.82 -12.13
N ARG A 27 -1.36 13.54 -12.28
CA ARG A 27 -0.32 14.50 -12.69
C ARG A 27 -0.27 15.77 -11.82
N GLU A 28 -0.68 15.67 -10.56
CA GLU A 28 -0.82 16.81 -9.65
C GLU A 28 0.52 17.34 -9.10
N VAL A 29 1.57 16.51 -9.15
CA VAL A 29 2.87 16.78 -8.49
C VAL A 29 4.01 16.55 -9.48
N PRO A 30 5.14 17.29 -9.39
CA PRO A 30 6.31 17.08 -10.24
C PRO A 30 6.80 15.62 -10.22
N TYR A 31 6.93 15.04 -11.42
CA TYR A 31 7.33 13.65 -11.67
C TYR A 31 8.60 13.21 -10.91
N THR A 32 9.57 14.11 -10.75
CA THR A 32 10.85 13.83 -10.06
C THR A 32 10.67 13.59 -8.56
N ALA A 33 9.77 14.32 -7.89
CA ALA A 33 9.48 14.12 -6.48
C ALA A 33 8.74 12.80 -6.24
N LEU A 34 7.75 12.50 -7.08
CA LEU A 34 7.00 11.25 -7.05
C LEU A 34 7.89 10.04 -7.31
N ARG A 35 8.77 10.11 -8.31
CA ARG A 35 9.70 9.01 -8.63
C ARG A 35 10.66 8.71 -7.47
N ARG A 36 11.20 9.74 -6.81
CA ARG A 36 12.03 9.55 -5.60
C ARG A 36 11.22 8.91 -4.47
N ARG A 37 9.96 9.30 -4.30
CA ARG A 37 9.06 8.74 -3.28
C ARG A 37 8.76 7.26 -3.56
N LEU A 38 8.43 6.91 -4.81
CA LEU A 38 8.21 5.53 -5.24
C LEU A 38 9.45 4.65 -5.03
N LEU A 39 10.64 5.13 -5.36
CA LEU A 39 11.88 4.37 -5.13
C LEU A 39 12.11 4.11 -3.64
N ARG A 40 11.96 5.12 -2.78
CA ARG A 40 12.09 4.94 -1.32
C ARG A 40 11.08 3.95 -0.77
N LEU A 41 9.81 4.04 -1.20
CA LEU A 41 8.76 3.11 -0.79
C LEU A 41 9.07 1.69 -1.28
N SER A 42 9.49 1.54 -2.53
CA SER A 42 9.90 0.26 -3.10
C SER A 42 11.08 -0.36 -2.34
N CYS A 43 12.10 0.44 -1.99
CA CYS A 43 13.21 -0.03 -1.15
C CYS A 43 12.76 -0.44 0.25
N ARG A 44 11.87 0.32 0.91
CA ARG A 44 11.33 -0.04 2.23
C ARG A 44 10.52 -1.33 2.19
N LEU A 45 9.67 -1.48 1.18
CA LEU A 45 8.95 -2.73 0.93
C LEU A 45 9.95 -3.85 0.69
N ALA A 46 10.87 -3.74 -0.27
CA ALA A 46 11.81 -4.82 -0.60
C ALA A 46 12.77 -5.20 0.55
N ALA A 47 13.19 -4.24 1.38
CA ALA A 47 14.06 -4.47 2.54
C ALA A 47 13.31 -5.00 3.78
N HIS A 48 11.99 -5.17 3.71
CA HIS A 48 11.21 -5.54 4.88
C HIS A 48 11.49 -7.00 5.30
N PRO A 49 11.81 -7.27 6.59
CA PRO A 49 12.15 -8.61 7.06
C PRO A 49 11.01 -9.63 6.90
N PHE A 50 9.76 -9.15 6.83
CA PHE A 50 8.58 -9.95 6.53
C PHE A 50 8.72 -10.78 5.23
N TRP A 51 9.37 -10.26 4.19
CA TRP A 51 9.55 -11.02 2.94
C TRP A 51 10.54 -12.19 3.07
N GLY A 52 11.39 -12.17 4.10
CA GLY A 52 12.25 -13.29 4.45
C GLY A 52 11.53 -14.41 5.22
N THR A 53 10.30 -14.17 5.70
CA THR A 53 9.49 -15.16 6.42
C THR A 53 8.77 -16.09 5.45
N ASP A 54 8.33 -17.25 5.94
CA ASP A 54 7.58 -18.24 5.16
C ASP A 54 6.32 -17.65 4.50
N ARG A 55 5.65 -16.71 5.20
CA ARG A 55 4.46 -16.00 4.70
C ARG A 55 4.77 -14.95 3.63
N GLY A 56 5.94 -14.30 3.69
CA GLY A 56 6.32 -13.26 2.73
C GLY A 56 7.09 -13.78 1.51
N ARG A 57 7.56 -15.03 1.53
CA ARG A 57 8.35 -15.59 0.41
C ARG A 57 7.52 -15.75 -0.89
N SER A 58 6.19 -15.85 -0.77
CA SER A 58 5.31 -16.03 -1.92
C SER A 58 5.00 -14.71 -2.64
N PRO A 59 5.03 -14.66 -3.99
CA PRO A 59 4.53 -13.51 -4.74
C PRO A 59 3.05 -13.23 -4.47
N ALA A 60 2.27 -14.23 -4.04
CA ALA A 60 0.87 -14.06 -3.63
C ALA A 60 0.74 -13.13 -2.41
N ALA A 61 1.71 -13.12 -1.49
CA ALA A 61 1.68 -12.25 -0.31
C ALA A 61 1.71 -10.75 -0.67
N ARG A 62 2.32 -10.39 -1.81
CA ARG A 62 2.28 -9.02 -2.35
C ARG A 62 0.90 -8.67 -2.91
N VAL A 63 0.22 -9.65 -3.51
CA VAL A 63 -1.13 -9.48 -4.04
C VAL A 63 -2.12 -9.34 -2.88
N GLU A 64 -2.04 -10.21 -1.88
CA GLU A 64 -2.86 -10.15 -0.66
C GLU A 64 -2.69 -8.82 0.09
N LEU A 65 -1.45 -8.29 0.19
CA LEU A 65 -1.21 -6.98 0.78
C LEU A 65 -1.94 -5.86 0.01
N ARG A 66 -1.88 -5.88 -1.32
CA ARG A 66 -2.54 -4.88 -2.17
C ARG A 66 -4.06 -4.97 -2.06
N GLU A 67 -4.60 -6.18 -2.05
CA GLU A 67 -6.03 -6.42 -1.87
C GLU A 67 -6.49 -5.96 -0.49
N LEU A 68 -5.74 -6.28 0.57
CA LEU A 68 -6.03 -5.80 1.92
C LEU A 68 -6.06 -4.27 1.97
N VAL A 69 -5.04 -3.60 1.44
CA VAL A 69 -4.99 -2.13 1.41
C VAL A 69 -6.17 -1.56 0.64
N ARG A 70 -6.47 -2.11 -0.55
CA ARG A 70 -7.61 -1.67 -1.37
C ARG A 70 -8.94 -1.85 -0.63
N SER A 71 -9.19 -3.00 -0.02
CA SER A 71 -10.42 -3.25 0.74
C SER A 71 -10.54 -2.34 1.96
N GLN A 72 -9.42 -1.94 2.57
CA GLN A 72 -9.43 -0.96 3.67
C GLN A 72 -9.73 0.46 3.17
N GLU A 73 -9.15 0.88 2.05
CA GLU A 73 -9.43 2.18 1.43
C GLU A 73 -10.87 2.27 0.90
N GLU A 74 -11.40 1.18 0.34
CA GLU A 74 -12.80 1.05 -0.08
C GLU A 74 -13.75 1.08 1.13
N GLY A 75 -13.38 0.45 2.25
CA GLY A 75 -14.12 0.54 3.52
C GLY A 75 -14.11 1.96 4.11
N GLU A 76 -12.98 2.66 4.06
CA GLU A 76 -12.86 4.05 4.52
C GLU A 76 -13.66 5.03 3.64
N THR A 77 -13.65 4.83 2.33
CA THR A 77 -14.39 5.67 1.38
C THR A 77 -15.90 5.39 1.41
N HIS A 78 -16.32 4.15 1.68
CA HIS A 78 -17.72 3.79 1.83
C HIS A 78 -18.30 4.25 3.19
N GLY A 79 -17.53 4.23 4.27
CA GLY A 79 -17.92 4.76 5.58
C GLY A 79 -18.12 6.28 5.64
N ARG A 80 -17.62 7.01 4.64
CA ARG A 80 -17.77 8.48 4.53
C ARG A 80 -18.92 8.91 3.60
N ARG A 81 -19.66 7.98 2.98
CA ARG A 81 -20.86 8.25 2.19
C ARG A 81 -22.14 7.76 2.89
N SER A 82 -22.42 8.30 4.07
CA SER A 82 -23.81 8.41 4.55
C SER A 82 -24.24 9.87 4.48
N PRO A 83 -24.94 10.31 3.43
CA PRO A 83 -25.86 11.43 3.54
C PRO A 83 -27.21 10.92 4.04
N HIS A 84 -27.78 11.68 4.97
CA HIS A 84 -29.16 11.59 5.47
C HIS A 84 -30.19 11.67 4.34
#